data_AF-A0A2M7YGJ1-F1
#
_entry.id   AF-A0A2M7YGJ1-F1
#
_cell.length_a   1.000
_cell.length_b   1.000
_cell.length_c   1.000
_cell.angle_alpha   90.00
_cell.angle_beta   90.00
_cell.angle_gamma   90.00
#
_symmetry.space_group_name_H-M   'P 1'
#
loop_
_entity.id
_entity.type
_entity.pdbx_description
1 polymer ?
#
loop_
_entity_poly.entity_id
_entity_poly.type
_entity_poly.pdbx_seq_one_letter_code
_entity_poly.pdbx_strand_id
1 'polypeptide(L)'
;MPPEKTKSEERNLPSLNRDTISLNFKDADIRNVLRILAEQNNLNIIAGKEVEGTVTVHLCNVSLENALHSILSINGFGYERIGNIILVTTLSEIKEREKKSFVAEPLITEIFRLEYVGAEEIKEILVKELSSRGSVKVLSRMIQGGWEMGGVSTAEKEMGKKVRIISEQEKRPTILVVTDTSEVM
;
A
#
# COMPACT_ATOMS: atom_id res chain seq x y z
N MET A 1 53.94 26.45 -40.51
CA MET A 1 53.25 27.14 -39.38
C MET A 1 51.81 26.67 -39.37
N PRO A 2 51.33 26.05 -38.29
CA PRO A 2 49.91 25.78 -38.13
C PRO A 2 49.19 27.02 -37.60
N PRO A 3 48.06 27.38 -38.21
CA PRO A 3 46.89 27.83 -37.46
C PRO A 3 45.72 26.90 -37.86
N GLU A 4 44.85 26.45 -36.96
CA GLU A 4 43.88 27.29 -36.30
C GLU A 4 43.23 26.49 -35.17
N LYS A 5 42.92 27.19 -34.09
CA LYS A 5 42.34 26.66 -32.86
C LYS A 5 41.03 25.94 -33.16
N THR A 6 40.98 24.65 -32.88
CA THR A 6 39.73 23.90 -32.78
C THR A 6 38.88 24.57 -31.72
N LYS A 7 37.82 25.27 -32.15
CA LYS A 7 36.72 25.72 -31.29
C LYS A 7 36.25 24.51 -30.50
N SER A 8 36.58 24.48 -29.21
CA SER A 8 35.93 23.62 -28.25
C SER A 8 34.45 23.98 -28.28
N GLU A 9 33.68 23.11 -28.92
CA GLU A 9 32.23 23.07 -28.84
C GLU A 9 31.86 22.99 -27.36
N GLU A 10 31.55 24.13 -26.76
CA GLU A 10 30.79 24.21 -25.53
C GLU A 10 29.42 23.59 -25.83
N ARG A 11 29.36 22.28 -25.64
CA ARG A 11 28.13 21.51 -25.60
C ARG A 11 27.31 22.15 -24.48
N ASN A 12 26.37 23.01 -24.87
CA ASN A 12 25.31 23.50 -24.02
C ASN A 12 24.53 22.27 -23.55
N LEU A 13 24.92 21.76 -22.39
CA LEU A 13 24.21 20.73 -21.67
C LEU A 13 22.88 21.36 -21.27
N PRO A 14 21.72 20.78 -21.61
CA PRO A 14 20.43 21.31 -21.19
C PRO A 14 20.47 21.49 -19.67
N SER A 15 20.24 22.71 -19.20
CA SER A 15 20.22 23.04 -17.78
C SER A 15 19.08 22.28 -17.10
N LEU A 16 19.37 21.06 -16.64
CA LEU A 16 18.54 20.29 -15.74
C LEU A 16 18.55 21.01 -14.40
N ASN A 17 17.43 21.64 -14.07
CA ASN A 17 17.04 22.24 -12.78
C ASN A 17 17.71 23.59 -12.46
N ARG A 18 17.04 24.68 -12.88
CA ARG A 18 17.34 26.07 -12.50
C ARG A 18 16.67 26.51 -11.19
N ASP A 19 16.20 25.58 -10.36
CA ASP A 19 15.47 25.90 -9.13
C ASP A 19 16.35 25.65 -7.90
N THR A 20 17.50 26.32 -7.86
CA THR A 20 18.33 26.37 -6.65
C THR A 20 17.95 27.58 -5.82
N ILE A 21 17.79 27.35 -4.52
CA ILE A 21 17.41 28.37 -3.55
C ILE A 21 18.58 28.68 -2.63
N SER A 22 18.71 29.97 -2.30
CA SER A 22 19.67 30.47 -1.32
C SER A 22 18.95 31.40 -0.36
N LEU A 23 18.82 31.00 0.90
CA LEU A 23 18.01 31.67 1.91
C LEU A 23 18.67 31.54 3.28
N ASN A 24 18.53 32.58 4.09
CA ASN A 24 19.03 32.56 5.46
C ASN A 24 17.92 32.99 6.41
N PHE A 25 17.58 32.11 7.33
CA PHE A 25 16.60 32.32 8.37
C PHE A 25 17.26 32.11 9.74
N LYS A 26 17.02 33.04 10.65
CA LYS A 26 17.49 32.93 12.02
C LYS A 26 16.30 33.10 12.95
N ASP A 27 16.06 32.09 13.78
CA ASP A 27 14.96 32.05 14.74
C ASP A 27 13.60 32.42 14.12
N ALA A 28 13.35 31.89 12.91
CA ALA A 28 12.13 32.18 12.15
C ALA A 28 11.07 31.12 12.41
N ASP A 29 9.80 31.52 12.45
CA ASP A 29 8.67 30.59 12.48
C ASP A 29 8.68 29.74 11.21
N ILE A 30 8.60 28.42 11.38
CA ILE A 30 8.59 27.47 10.26
C ILE A 30 7.45 27.73 9.27
N ARG A 31 6.28 28.19 9.72
CA ARG A 31 5.16 28.52 8.83
C ARG A 31 5.49 29.70 7.92
N ASN A 32 6.18 30.70 8.45
CA ASN A 32 6.62 31.85 7.67
C ASN A 32 7.68 31.44 6.65
N VAL A 33 8.63 30.58 7.05
CA VAL A 33 9.63 30.03 6.13
C VAL A 33 8.99 29.26 4.98
N LEU A 34 8.05 28.35 5.29
CA LEU A 34 7.31 27.57 4.28
C LEU A 34 6.51 28.47 3.33
N ARG A 35 5.91 29.54 3.85
CA ARG A 35 5.19 30.53 3.03
C ARG A 35 6.12 31.25 2.06
N ILE A 36 7.28 31.73 2.52
CA ILE A 36 8.26 32.41 1.67
C ILE A 36 8.77 31.46 0.57
N LEU A 37 9.02 30.19 0.93
CA LEU A 37 9.42 29.16 -0.03
C LEU A 37 8.34 28.89 -1.09
N ALA A 38 7.07 28.84 -0.67
CA ALA A 38 5.92 28.66 -1.56
C ALA A 38 5.80 29.84 -2.55
N GLU A 39 5.92 31.07 -2.05
CA GLU A 39 5.82 32.30 -2.84
C GLU A 39 6.98 32.43 -3.86
N GLN A 40 8.21 32.07 -3.48
CA GLN A 40 9.37 32.16 -4.37
C GLN A 40 9.33 31.14 -5.53
N ASN A 41 8.78 29.95 -5.29
CA ASN A 41 8.75 28.86 -6.27
C ASN A 41 7.38 28.69 -6.95
N ASN A 42 6.41 29.57 -6.66
CA ASN A 42 5.02 29.48 -7.12
C ASN A 42 4.37 28.11 -6.83
N LEU A 43 4.52 27.62 -5.60
CA LEU A 43 3.98 26.32 -5.17
C LEU A 43 2.83 26.48 -4.19
N ASN A 44 1.93 25.50 -4.20
CA ASN A 44 0.85 25.42 -3.22
C ASN A 44 1.30 24.57 -2.05
N ILE A 45 1.64 25.19 -0.92
CA ILE A 45 2.01 24.50 0.31
C ILE A 45 0.90 24.71 1.35
N ILE A 46 0.42 23.61 1.93
CA ILE A 46 -0.54 23.62 3.04
C ILE A 46 0.17 23.04 4.26
N ALA A 47 0.35 23.86 5.29
CA ALA A 47 0.87 23.41 6.58
C ALA A 47 -0.29 23.00 7.51
N GLY A 48 -0.18 21.81 8.10
CA GLY A 48 -1.10 21.35 9.14
C GLY A 48 -0.99 22.18 10.43
N LYS A 49 -1.94 21.99 11.35
CA LYS A 49 -2.01 22.76 12.60
C LYS A 49 -0.87 22.43 13.55
N GLU A 50 -0.37 21.22 13.45
CA GLU A 50 0.74 20.66 14.21
C GLU A 50 2.11 21.19 13.77
N VAL A 51 2.19 21.89 12.63
CA VAL A 51 3.44 22.46 12.12
C VAL A 51 3.72 23.79 12.83
N GLU A 52 4.28 23.71 14.03
CA GLU A 52 4.64 24.86 14.86
C GLU A 52 6.09 24.72 15.38
N GLY A 53 6.80 25.84 15.46
CA GLY A 53 8.18 25.87 15.95
C GLY A 53 9.05 26.91 15.25
N THR A 54 10.25 27.12 15.77
CA THR A 54 11.25 27.99 15.16
C THR A 54 12.35 27.18 14.49
N VAL A 55 12.93 27.76 13.44
CA VAL A 55 14.03 27.16 12.69
C VAL A 55 15.10 28.21 12.41
N THR A 56 16.36 27.76 12.47
CA THR A 56 17.52 28.54 12.04
C THR A 56 18.21 27.76 10.94
N VAL A 57 18.19 28.28 9.72
CA VAL A 57 18.64 27.57 8.52
C VAL A 57 19.37 28.52 7.60
N HIS A 58 20.52 28.07 7.10
CA HIS A 58 21.30 28.78 6.10
C HIS A 58 21.48 27.87 4.87
N LEU A 59 20.81 28.21 3.78
CA LEU A 59 20.80 27.48 2.53
C LEU A 59 21.55 28.27 1.46
N CYS A 60 22.44 27.60 0.73
CA CYS A 60 23.17 28.17 -0.40
C CYS A 60 23.15 27.19 -1.57
N ASN A 61 22.59 27.62 -2.70
CA ASN A 61 22.53 26.84 -3.94
C ASN A 61 22.01 25.40 -3.73
N VAL A 62 20.93 25.26 -2.95
CA VAL A 62 20.31 23.96 -2.63
C VAL A 62 19.07 23.77 -3.49
N SER A 63 18.80 22.55 -3.96
CA SER A 63 17.53 22.26 -4.64
C SER A 63 16.35 22.43 -3.67
N LEU A 64 15.19 22.80 -4.21
CA LEU A 64 13.98 22.98 -3.41
C LEU A 64 13.62 21.74 -2.57
N GLU A 65 13.63 20.55 -3.16
CA GLU A 65 13.29 19.31 -2.43
C GLU A 65 14.24 19.06 -1.26
N ASN A 66 15.54 19.26 -1.48
CA ASN A 66 16.54 19.09 -0.43
C ASN A 66 16.38 20.14 0.67
N ALA A 67 16.11 21.39 0.31
CA ALA A 67 15.84 22.45 1.26
C ALA A 67 14.60 22.15 2.11
N LEU A 68 13.48 21.79 1.47
CA LEU A 68 12.23 21.45 2.14
C LEU A 68 12.43 20.26 3.08
N HIS A 69 13.06 19.19 2.60
CA HIS A 69 13.36 18.02 3.43
C HIS A 69 14.24 18.37 4.63
N SER A 70 15.26 19.22 4.44
CA SER A 70 16.19 19.61 5.51
C SER A 70 15.51 20.45 6.58
N ILE A 71 14.66 21.41 6.18
CA ILE A 71 13.91 22.27 7.11
C ILE A 71 12.91 21.44 7.94
N LEU A 72 12.21 20.51 7.30
CA LEU A 72 11.18 19.70 7.96
C LEU A 72 11.77 18.63 8.88
N SER A 73 12.89 18.01 8.48
CA SER A 73 13.54 16.94 9.25
C SER A 73 14.02 17.40 10.63
N ILE A 74 14.38 18.67 10.80
CA ILE A 74 14.86 19.22 12.09
C ILE A 74 13.79 19.08 13.19
N ASN A 75 12.52 19.26 12.83
CA ASN A 75 11.39 19.24 13.76
C ASN A 75 10.53 17.97 13.64
N GLY A 76 10.99 16.95 12.92
CA GLY A 76 10.25 15.69 12.73
C GLY A 76 8.98 15.83 11.87
N PHE A 77 8.91 16.88 11.06
CA PHE A 77 7.86 17.06 10.06
C PHE A 77 8.25 16.36 8.75
N GLY A 78 7.24 16.06 7.95
CA GLY A 78 7.39 15.57 6.59
C GLY A 78 6.46 16.29 5.65
N TYR A 79 6.60 16.01 4.36
CA TYR A 79 5.70 16.51 3.35
C TYR A 79 5.22 15.38 2.45
N GLU A 80 4.01 15.53 1.94
CA GLU A 80 3.36 14.63 1.01
C GLU A 80 2.91 15.46 -0.20
N ARG A 81 3.27 15.01 -1.41
CA ARG A 81 2.88 15.70 -2.64
C ARG A 81 1.61 15.05 -3.21
N ILE A 82 0.52 15.80 -3.19
CA ILE A 82 -0.77 15.39 -3.75
C ILE A 82 -1.02 16.24 -5.00
N GLY A 83 -0.55 15.74 -6.15
CA GLY A 83 -0.60 16.45 -7.42
C GLY A 83 0.20 17.77 -7.40
N ASN A 84 -0.52 18.89 -7.43
CA ASN A 84 0.05 20.25 -7.40
C ASN A 84 0.09 20.90 -5.99
N ILE A 85 -0.29 20.15 -4.96
CA ILE A 85 -0.31 20.62 -3.57
C ILE A 85 0.71 19.84 -2.77
N ILE A 86 1.48 20.53 -1.95
CA ILE A 86 2.40 19.96 -0.98
C ILE A 86 1.77 20.11 0.40
N LEU A 87 1.40 18.98 1.00
CA LEU A 87 0.86 18.94 2.35
C LEU A 87 1.99 18.68 3.34
N VAL A 88 2.18 19.57 4.30
CA VAL A 88 3.20 19.45 5.35
C VAL A 88 2.53 19.08 6.66
N THR A 89 2.97 17.99 7.28
CA THR A 89 2.42 17.47 8.54
C THR A 89 3.50 16.68 9.30
N THR A 90 3.16 16.08 10.44
CA THR A 90 4.10 15.21 11.17
C THR A 90 4.34 13.89 10.44
N LEU A 91 5.55 13.33 10.61
CA LEU A 91 5.87 12.01 10.03
C LEU A 91 4.94 10.89 10.54
N SER A 92 4.43 11.01 11.77
CA SER A 92 3.47 10.06 12.34
C SER A 92 2.16 10.06 11.57
N GLU A 93 1.66 11.23 11.20
CA GLU A 93 0.38 11.37 10.50
C GLU A 93 0.47 10.92 9.04
N ILE A 94 1.62 11.17 8.37
CA ILE A 94 1.88 10.62 7.03
C ILE A 94 1.80 9.10 7.07
N LYS A 95 2.53 8.47 8.00
CA LYS A 95 2.51 7.00 8.16
C LYS A 95 1.13 6.46 8.49
N GLU A 96 0.36 7.18 9.29
CA GLU A 96 -1.01 6.78 9.62
C GLU A 96 -1.95 6.91 8.42
N ARG A 97 -1.80 7.97 7.62
CA ARG A 97 -2.56 8.16 6.38
C ARG A 97 -2.21 7.10 5.36
N GLU A 98 -0.94 6.80 5.15
CA GLU A 98 -0.49 5.71 4.26
C GLU A 98 -1.11 4.38 4.69
N LYS A 99 -1.10 4.06 5.98
CA LYS A 99 -1.77 2.86 6.51
C LYS A 99 -3.27 2.87 6.28
N LYS A 100 -3.95 4.00 6.51
CA LYS A 100 -5.40 4.13 6.29
C LYS A 100 -5.76 3.98 4.82
N SER A 101 -4.98 4.58 3.93
CA SER A 101 -5.15 4.42 2.48
C SER A 101 -4.97 2.96 2.07
N PHE A 102 -3.92 2.29 2.57
CA PHE A 102 -3.69 0.87 2.31
C PHE A 102 -4.79 -0.03 2.89
N VAL A 103 -5.45 0.36 3.99
CA VAL A 103 -6.58 -0.38 4.59
C VAL A 103 -7.90 -0.09 3.88
N ALA A 104 -8.06 1.08 3.25
CA ALA A 104 -9.27 1.50 2.56
C ALA A 104 -9.42 0.88 1.16
N GLU A 105 -8.35 0.30 0.59
CA GLU A 105 -8.46 -0.44 -0.66
C GLU A 105 -9.44 -1.61 -0.51
N PRO A 106 -10.41 -1.74 -1.43
CA PRO A 106 -11.45 -2.76 -1.33
C PRO A 106 -10.86 -4.16 -1.51
N LEU A 107 -11.19 -5.05 -0.59
CA LEU A 107 -10.87 -6.48 -0.72
C LEU A 107 -11.87 -7.13 -1.67
N ILE A 108 -11.38 -7.87 -2.66
CA ILE A 108 -12.22 -8.67 -3.55
C ILE A 108 -12.26 -10.09 -3.02
N THR A 109 -13.46 -10.64 -2.85
CA THR A 109 -13.68 -12.03 -2.48
C THR A 109 -14.11 -12.84 -3.69
N GLU A 110 -13.31 -13.82 -4.07
CA GLU A 110 -13.61 -14.77 -5.14
C GLU A 110 -13.73 -16.20 -4.60
N ILE A 111 -14.68 -16.95 -5.16
CA ILE A 111 -14.98 -18.33 -4.75
C ILE A 111 -14.58 -19.25 -5.89
N PHE A 112 -13.56 -20.06 -5.66
CA PHE A 112 -13.06 -21.04 -6.61
C PHE A 112 -13.56 -22.44 -6.23
N ARG A 113 -14.15 -23.15 -7.18
CA ARG A 113 -14.37 -24.58 -7.08
C ARG A 113 -13.29 -25.29 -7.86
N LEU A 114 -12.45 -26.02 -7.15
CA LEU A 114 -11.43 -26.88 -7.72
C LEU A 114 -12.09 -28.18 -8.19
N GLU A 115 -11.60 -28.76 -9.28
CA GLU A 115 -12.13 -30.01 -9.84
C GLU A 115 -11.18 -31.19 -9.65
N TYR A 116 -9.88 -30.91 -9.58
CA TYR A 116 -8.83 -31.94 -9.62
C TYR A 116 -7.92 -31.96 -8.39
N VAL A 117 -7.91 -30.90 -7.58
CA VAL A 117 -7.00 -30.74 -6.44
C VAL A 117 -7.80 -30.35 -5.19
N GLY A 118 -7.37 -30.85 -4.03
CA GLY A 118 -7.93 -30.46 -2.74
C GLY A 118 -7.60 -29.00 -2.39
N ALA A 119 -8.57 -28.28 -1.85
CA ALA A 119 -8.41 -26.88 -1.45
C ALA A 119 -7.39 -26.69 -0.30
N GLU A 120 -7.10 -27.74 0.48
CA GLU A 120 -6.07 -27.72 1.52
C GLU A 120 -4.66 -27.64 0.93
N GLU A 121 -4.38 -28.41 -0.12
CA GLU A 121 -3.08 -28.43 -0.81
C GLU A 121 -2.82 -27.09 -1.50
N ILE A 122 -3.83 -26.51 -2.13
CA ILE A 122 -3.73 -25.22 -2.80
C ILE A 122 -3.62 -24.07 -1.80
N LYS A 123 -4.26 -24.16 -0.63
CA LYS A 123 -4.18 -23.13 0.42
C LYS A 123 -2.73 -22.89 0.85
N GLU A 124 -1.93 -23.94 1.03
CA GLU A 124 -0.53 -23.81 1.49
C GLU A 124 0.34 -23.04 0.50
N ILE A 125 0.03 -23.15 -0.80
CA ILE A 125 0.71 -22.44 -1.87
C ILE A 125 0.21 -21.00 -1.93
N LEU A 126 -1.12 -20.81 -1.96
CA LEU A 126 -1.73 -19.48 -2.08
C LEU A 126 -1.38 -18.56 -0.91
N VAL A 127 -1.30 -19.07 0.32
CA VAL A 127 -0.96 -18.25 1.49
C VAL A 127 0.38 -17.52 1.35
N LYS A 128 1.31 -18.02 0.52
CA LYS A 128 2.61 -17.39 0.27
C LYS A 128 2.57 -16.29 -0.79
N GLU A 129 1.58 -16.35 -1.69
CA GLU A 129 1.42 -15.43 -2.82
C GLU A 129 0.39 -14.34 -2.56
N LEU A 130 -0.41 -14.45 -1.48
CA LEU A 130 -1.39 -13.44 -1.08
C LEU A 130 -0.71 -12.17 -0.57
N SER A 131 -1.40 -11.04 -0.71
CA SER A 131 -1.01 -9.80 -0.03
C SER A 131 -1.04 -9.96 1.49
N SER A 132 -0.40 -9.04 2.21
CA SER A 132 -0.44 -8.98 3.68
C SER A 132 -1.85 -8.90 4.29
N ARG A 133 -2.85 -8.51 3.49
CA ARG A 133 -4.27 -8.41 3.88
C ARG A 133 -5.13 -9.56 3.32
N GLY A 134 -4.56 -10.38 2.44
CA GLY A 134 -5.24 -11.49 1.80
C GLY A 134 -5.54 -12.64 2.77
N SER A 135 -6.67 -13.30 2.59
CA SER A 135 -7.04 -14.49 3.37
C SER A 135 -7.64 -15.57 2.48
N VAL A 136 -7.24 -16.81 2.72
CA VAL A 136 -7.79 -17.99 2.04
C VAL A 136 -8.50 -18.89 3.04
N LYS A 137 -9.78 -19.12 2.79
CA LYS A 137 -10.62 -20.04 3.58
C LYS A 137 -11.03 -21.23 2.74
N VAL A 138 -10.91 -22.41 3.32
CA VAL A 138 -11.37 -23.66 2.71
C VAL A 138 -12.78 -23.92 3.21
N LEU A 139 -13.75 -23.98 2.28
CA LEU A 139 -15.12 -24.34 2.60
C LEU A 139 -15.28 -25.86 2.48
N SER A 140 -15.23 -26.53 3.63
CA SER A 140 -15.64 -27.93 3.72
C SER A 140 -17.16 -27.99 3.81
N ARG A 141 -17.78 -28.66 2.83
CA ARG A 141 -19.22 -28.94 2.89
C ARG A 141 -19.43 -30.05 3.92
N MET A 142 -19.51 -29.68 5.19
CA MET A 142 -20.15 -30.55 6.18
C MET A 142 -21.57 -30.77 5.67
N ILE A 143 -21.87 -31.98 5.22
CA ILE A 143 -23.24 -32.44 5.04
C ILE A 143 -23.85 -32.27 6.43
N GLN A 144 -24.69 -31.25 6.63
CA GLN A 144 -25.51 -31.17 7.84
C GLN A 144 -26.28 -32.49 7.89
N GLY A 145 -25.92 -33.32 8.87
CA GLY A 145 -26.63 -34.55 9.19
C GLY A 145 -28.11 -34.23 9.27
N GLY A 146 -28.92 -35.13 8.68
CA GLY A 146 -30.36 -35.01 8.67
C GLY A 146 -30.90 -34.67 10.05
N TRP A 147 -31.96 -33.86 10.07
CA TRP A 147 -32.77 -33.71 11.26
C TRP A 147 -33.15 -35.10 11.78
N GLU A 148 -32.70 -35.44 12.98
CA GLU A 148 -33.27 -36.53 13.77
C GLU A 148 -34.71 -36.15 14.13
N MET A 149 -35.64 -36.41 13.20
CA MET A 149 -37.05 -36.53 13.54
C MET A 149 -37.23 -37.86 14.27
N GLY A 150 -37.40 -37.74 15.59
CA GLY A 150 -37.66 -38.86 16.47
C GLY A 150 -38.90 -39.66 16.05
N GLY A 151 -38.75 -40.98 16.15
CA GLY A 151 -39.84 -41.95 16.25
C GLY A 151 -40.37 -42.47 14.92
N VAL A 152 -40.11 -43.75 14.62
CA VAL A 152 -41.13 -44.81 14.54
C VAL A 152 -40.45 -46.19 14.35
N SER A 153 -40.81 -47.08 15.28
CA SER A 153 -40.77 -48.55 15.36
C SER A 153 -39.68 -49.40 14.67
N THR A 154 -38.95 -50.11 15.54
CA THR A 154 -38.49 -51.49 15.48
C THR A 154 -39.19 -52.42 14.45
N ALA A 155 -38.34 -53.22 13.80
CA ALA A 155 -38.62 -54.44 13.02
C ALA A 155 -38.73 -54.27 11.49
N GLU A 156 -37.58 -54.14 10.83
CA GLU A 156 -37.33 -54.83 9.56
C GLU A 156 -35.83 -55.08 9.40
N LYS A 157 -35.41 -56.18 10.03
CA LYS A 157 -34.13 -56.85 9.80
C LYS A 157 -34.16 -57.46 8.40
N GLU A 158 -33.02 -57.37 7.72
CA GLU A 158 -32.55 -58.39 6.77
C GLU A 158 -33.27 -58.50 5.41
N MET A 159 -33.08 -57.51 4.52
CA MET A 159 -32.79 -57.81 3.11
C MET A 159 -32.29 -56.54 2.42
N GLY A 160 -31.12 -56.58 1.76
CA GLY A 160 -30.62 -55.44 0.99
C GLY A 160 -29.30 -54.84 1.46
N LYS A 161 -28.42 -55.67 2.05
CA LYS A 161 -26.99 -55.37 2.19
C LYS A 161 -26.35 -55.37 0.78
N LYS A 162 -26.63 -54.35 -0.03
CA LYS A 162 -26.08 -54.17 -1.38
C LYS A 162 -25.50 -52.77 -1.51
N VAL A 163 -24.25 -52.67 -1.05
CA VAL A 163 -23.17 -51.86 -1.63
C VAL A 163 -23.61 -50.53 -2.25
N ARG A 164 -23.79 -49.52 -1.41
CA ARG A 164 -23.31 -48.18 -1.70
C ARG A 164 -22.43 -47.74 -0.54
N ILE A 165 -21.29 -48.42 -0.41
CA ILE A 165 -20.12 -47.82 0.23
C ILE A 165 -19.63 -46.79 -0.79
N ILE A 166 -20.26 -45.62 -0.81
CA ILE A 166 -19.55 -44.42 -1.25
C ILE A 166 -18.62 -44.15 -0.08
N SER A 167 -17.32 -44.19 -0.31
CA SER A 167 -16.30 -43.90 0.69
C SER A 167 -16.60 -42.55 1.35
N GLU A 168 -17.14 -42.60 2.57
CA GLU A 168 -17.36 -41.46 3.49
C GLU A 168 -16.02 -40.91 4.03
N GLN A 169 -14.91 -41.39 3.49
CA GLN A 169 -13.55 -41.00 3.84
C GLN A 169 -12.94 -40.41 2.56
N GLU A 170 -12.44 -39.18 2.66
CA GLU A 170 -11.74 -38.41 1.61
C GLU A 170 -12.57 -37.61 0.57
N LYS A 171 -13.74 -37.06 0.93
CA LYS A 171 -14.19 -35.86 0.18
C LYS A 171 -13.34 -34.67 0.59
N ARG A 172 -12.17 -34.55 -0.04
CA ARG A 172 -11.28 -33.39 0.13
C ARG A 172 -12.07 -32.13 -0.23
N PRO A 173 -12.06 -31.10 0.63
CA PRO A 173 -12.79 -29.87 0.35
C PRO A 173 -12.26 -29.29 -0.96
N THR A 174 -13.16 -28.96 -1.88
CA THR A 174 -12.81 -28.49 -3.23
C THR A 174 -13.15 -27.02 -3.42
N ILE A 175 -13.72 -26.35 -2.42
CA ILE A 175 -14.09 -24.94 -2.49
C ILE A 175 -13.09 -24.11 -1.70
N LEU A 176 -12.54 -23.11 -2.38
CA LEU A 176 -11.57 -22.18 -1.84
C LEU A 176 -12.12 -20.76 -1.99
N VAL A 177 -12.23 -20.04 -0.88
CA VAL A 177 -12.63 -18.64 -0.85
C VAL A 177 -11.36 -17.83 -0.69
N VAL A 178 -10.97 -17.12 -1.72
CA VAL A 178 -9.86 -16.16 -1.70
C VAL A 178 -10.46 -14.80 -1.42
N THR A 179 -9.89 -14.05 -0.49
CA THR A 179 -10.15 -12.63 -0.33
C THR A 179 -8.82 -11.93 -0.41
N ASP A 180 -8.59 -11.09 -1.42
CA ASP A 180 -7.33 -10.39 -1.57
C ASP A 180 -7.52 -8.97 -2.11
N THR A 181 -6.51 -8.12 -1.95
CA THR A 181 -6.47 -6.77 -2.52
C THR A 181 -6.37 -6.89 -4.03
N SER A 182 -7.22 -6.17 -4.77
CA SER A 182 -7.07 -6.07 -6.22
C SER A 182 -5.78 -5.33 -6.56
N GLU A 183 -4.86 -5.95 -7.29
CA GLU A 183 -3.89 -5.18 -8.07
C GLU A 183 -4.68 -4.44 -9.15
N VAL A 184 -4.90 -3.14 -8.93
CA VAL A 184 -5.42 -2.25 -9.96
C VAL A 184 -4.27 -2.05 -10.95
N MET A 185 -4.31 -2.76 -12.09
CA MET A 185 -3.43 -2.51 -13.24
C MET A 185 -3.61 -1.10 -13.79
#